data_AF-A0A0B7C3Q5-F1
#
_entry.id   AF-A0A0B7C3Q5-F1
#
_cell.length_a   1.000
_cell.length_b   1.000
_cell.length_c   1.000
_cell.angle_alpha   90.00
_cell.angle_beta   90.00
_cell.angle_gamma   90.00
#
_symmetry.space_group_name_H-M   'P 1'
#
loop_
_entity.id
_entity.type
_entity.pdbx_description
1 polymer ?
#
loop_
_entity_poly.entity_id
_entity_poly.type
_entity_poly.pdbx_seq_one_letter_code
_entity_poly.pdbx_strand_id
1 'polypeptide(L)' 'ITSWTTWSFCSSNCGSGIQRRERQIMTLPKNGGRRCPFIYGQKETQTRVCHTDCKHNAWRMDDWDSCIPRESR' A
#
# COMPACT_ATOMS: atom_id res chain seq x y z
N ILE A 1 -2.40 -11.01 -22.43
CA ILE A 1 -2.55 -10.73 -20.97
C ILE A 1 -3.59 -9.63 -20.78
N THR A 2 -4.35 -9.61 -19.68
CA THR A 2 -5.28 -8.50 -19.36
C THR A 2 -4.52 -7.33 -18.75
N SER A 3 -5.19 -6.18 -18.68
CA SER A 3 -4.77 -5.08 -17.81
C SER A 3 -4.75 -5.53 -16.34
N TRP A 4 -3.92 -4.86 -15.55
CA TRP A 4 -3.93 -5.00 -14.09
C TRP A 4 -5.21 -4.41 -13.51
N THR A 5 -5.72 -5.05 -12.45
CA THR A 5 -6.72 -4.43 -11.58
C THR A 5 -6.13 -3.21 -10.87
N THR A 6 -7.01 -2.40 -10.28
CA THR A 6 -6.61 -1.43 -9.28
C THR A 6 -5.92 -2.13 -8.11
N TRP A 7 -5.04 -1.41 -7.43
CA TRP A 7 -4.45 -1.88 -6.19
C TRP A 7 -5.53 -2.05 -5.13
N SER A 8 -5.40 -3.11 -4.34
CA SER A 8 -6.19 -3.29 -3.12
C SER A 8 -5.91 -2.16 -2.13
N PHE A 9 -6.78 -2.02 -1.14
CA PHE A 9 -6.46 -1.25 0.05
C PHE A 9 -5.17 -1.79 0.70
N CYS A 10 -4.46 -0.90 1.39
CA CYS A 10 -3.29 -1.27 2.17
C CYS A 10 -3.72 -2.23 3.28
N SER A 11 -2.96 -3.30 3.53
CA SER A 11 -3.23 -4.24 4.62
C SER A 11 -3.19 -3.57 6.01
N SER A 12 -2.46 -2.46 6.11
CA SER A 12 -2.29 -1.70 7.34
C SER A 12 -3.03 -0.38 7.24
N ASN A 13 -3.86 -0.06 8.23
CA ASN A 13 -4.54 1.23 8.34
C ASN A 13 -3.58 2.38 8.68
N CYS A 14 -2.38 2.07 9.17
CA CYS A 14 -1.36 3.04 9.51
C CYS A 14 0.03 2.39 9.38
N GLY A 15 1.05 3.19 9.05
CA GLY A 15 2.43 2.75 8.94
C GLY A 15 2.71 1.99 7.65
N SER A 16 3.60 0.99 7.73
CA SER A 16 3.94 0.15 6.58
C SER A 16 2.96 -1.01 6.44
N GLY A 17 2.47 -1.22 5.23
CA GLY A 17 1.62 -2.36 4.88
C GLY A 17 1.91 -2.86 3.47
N ILE A 18 1.10 -3.81 3.01
CA ILE A 18 1.21 -4.41 1.68
C ILE A 18 -0.12 -4.23 0.96
N GLN A 19 -0.04 -3.86 -0.30
CA GLN A 19 -1.18 -3.84 -1.22
C GLN A 19 -0.91 -4.78 -2.39
N ARG A 20 -1.97 -5.38 -2.92
CA ARG A 20 -1.93 -6.39 -3.98
C ARG A 20 -2.76 -5.96 -5.18
N ARG A 21 -2.35 -6.34 -6.38
CA ARG A 21 -3.18 -6.28 -7.58
C ARG A 21 -3.02 -7.55 -8.40
N GLU A 22 -3.99 -7.83 -9.26
CA GLU A 22 -4.05 -9.06 -10.04
C GLU A 22 -4.28 -8.77 -11.52
N ARG A 23 -3.85 -9.67 -12.40
CA ARG A 23 -4.24 -9.70 -13.82
C ARG A 23 -4.38 -11.14 -14.31
N GLN A 24 -5.12 -11.34 -15.39
CA GLN A 24 -5.27 -12.65 -16.01
C GLN A 24 -4.40 -12.79 -17.25
N ILE A 25 -3.81 -13.97 -17.43
CA ILE A 25 -3.02 -14.29 -18.61
C ILE A 25 -3.95 -14.83 -19.70
N MET A 26 -4.51 -13.93 -20.52
CA MET A 26 -5.43 -14.26 -21.62
C MET A 26 -4.73 -14.53 -22.97
N THR A 27 -3.40 -14.53 -23.04
CA THR A 27 -2.70 -14.72 -24.33
C THR A 27 -1.44 -15.54 -24.10
N LEU A 28 -1.33 -16.66 -24.81
CA LEU A 28 -0.11 -17.47 -24.87
C LEU A 28 0.92 -16.79 -25.78
N PRO A 29 2.22 -17.02 -25.57
CA PRO A 29 3.22 -16.58 -26.52
C PRO A 29 2.91 -17.16 -27.91
N LYS A 30 2.74 -16.30 -28.91
CA LYS A 30 2.59 -16.67 -30.32
C LYS A 30 3.97 -16.66 -31.01
N ASN A 31 4.14 -17.47 -32.05
CA ASN A 31 5.29 -17.49 -32.97
C ASN A 31 6.67 -17.75 -32.32
N GLY A 32 6.77 -18.71 -31.38
CA GLY A 32 8.09 -19.13 -30.86
C GLY A 32 8.84 -18.07 -30.03
N GLY A 33 8.15 -16.99 -29.63
CA GLY A 33 8.67 -16.04 -28.64
C GLY A 33 8.97 -16.74 -27.31
N ARG A 34 9.87 -16.17 -26.50
CA ARG A 34 10.21 -16.69 -25.17
C ARG A 34 8.92 -17.08 -24.43
N ARG A 35 8.89 -18.31 -23.90
CA ARG A 35 7.79 -18.77 -23.05
C ARG A 35 7.56 -17.68 -22.00
N CYS A 36 6.37 -17.07 -22.00
CA CYS A 36 5.97 -16.32 -20.83
C CYS A 36 6.07 -17.30 -19.65
N PRO A 37 6.63 -16.90 -18.51
CA PRO A 37 6.71 -17.79 -17.35
C PRO A 37 5.32 -18.26 -16.86
N PHE A 38 4.25 -17.64 -17.37
CA PHE A 38 2.87 -17.90 -16.97
C PHE A 38 2.05 -18.56 -18.09
N ILE A 39 1.20 -19.52 -17.69
CA ILE A 39 0.32 -20.30 -18.56
C ILE A 39 -0.99 -19.54 -18.80
N TYR A 40 -1.64 -19.77 -19.94
CA TYR A 40 -3.00 -19.27 -20.21
C TYR A 40 -3.97 -19.58 -19.06
N GLY A 41 -4.78 -18.60 -18.68
CA GLY A 41 -5.74 -18.74 -17.58
C GLY A 41 -5.13 -18.59 -16.20
N GLN A 42 -3.80 -18.49 -16.05
CA GLN A 42 -3.22 -18.15 -14.75
C GLN A 42 -3.51 -16.72 -14.33
N LYS A 43 -3.59 -16.53 -13.02
CA LYS A 43 -3.65 -15.21 -12.38
C LYS A 43 -2.24 -14.81 -11.97
N GLU A 44 -1.78 -13.67 -12.47
CA GLU A 44 -0.55 -13.06 -12.00
C GLU A 44 -0.88 -12.07 -10.89
N THR A 45 -0.09 -12.13 -9.83
CA THR A 45 -0.25 -11.30 -8.64
C THR A 45 0.97 -10.42 -8.47
N GLN A 46 0.76 -9.14 -8.19
CA GLN A 46 1.83 -8.23 -7.80
C GLN A 46 1.54 -7.65 -6.43
N THR A 47 2.56 -7.62 -5.57
CA THR A 47 2.54 -6.97 -4.26
C THR A 47 3.49 -5.79 -4.25
N ARG A 48 3.13 -4.74 -3.49
CA ARG A 48 4.03 -3.62 -3.19
C ARG A 48 3.80 -3.12 -1.77
N VAL A 49 4.82 -2.48 -1.20
CA VAL A 49 4.70 -1.78 0.08
C VAL A 49 3.84 -0.54 -0.10
N CYS A 50 2.94 -0.30 0.84
CA CYS A 50 2.27 0.98 1.05
C CYS A 50 2.73 1.57 2.37
N HIS A 51 2.87 2.89 2.40
CA HIS A 51 3.02 3.64 3.64
C HIS A 51 1.75 4.49 3.81
N THR A 52 1.03 4.24 4.88
CA THR A 52 -0.13 5.03 5.29
C THR A 52 0.31 5.90 6.44
N ASP A 53 0.04 7.20 6.38
CA ASP A 53 0.42 8.10 7.46
C ASP A 53 -0.28 7.68 8.75
N CYS A 54 0.51 7.24 9.73
CA CYS A 54 0.04 7.10 11.10
C CYS A 54 -0.25 8.51 11.60
N LYS A 55 -1.51 8.94 11.58
CA LYS A 55 -1.98 9.97 12.52
C LYS A 55 -2.05 9.36 13.93
N HIS A 56 -0.92 8.88 14.42
CA HIS A 56 -0.73 8.78 15.86
C HIS A 56 -0.76 10.23 16.33
N ASN A 57 -1.72 10.53 17.19
CA ASN A 57 -1.71 11.65 18.11
C ASN A 57 -0.38 11.62 18.89
N ALA A 58 0.66 12.11 18.22
CA ALA A 58 1.90 12.52 18.82
C ALA A 58 1.53 13.71 19.68
N TRP A 59 1.16 13.42 20.93
CA TRP A 59 1.36 14.37 22.00
C TRP A 59 2.82 14.78 21.89
N ARG A 60 3.03 16.01 21.40
CA ARG A 60 4.32 16.68 21.50
C ARG A 60 4.70 16.61 22.97
N MET A 61 5.73 15.83 23.29
CA MET A 61 6.41 15.94 24.59
C MET A 61 7.32 17.17 24.50
N ASP A 62 6.72 18.34 24.25
CA ASP A 62 7.38 19.63 24.26
C ASP A 62 6.58 20.49 25.25
N ASP A 63 7.24 20.76 26.37
CA ASP A 63 6.86 21.54 27.55
C ASP A 63 5.68 21.09 28.41
N TRP A 64 6.01 20.63 29.63
CA TRP A 64 5.22 20.98 30.80
C TRP A 64 5.26 22.50 30.95
N ASP A 65 4.41 23.20 30.20
CA ASP A 65 4.21 24.63 30.39
C ASP A 65 3.80 24.83 31.84
N SER A 66 4.51 25.73 32.52
CA SER A 66 4.30 25.97 33.94
C SER A 66 2.85 26.39 34.15
N CYS A 67 2.17 25.82 35.15
CA CYS A 67 0.84 26.28 35.57
C CYS A 67 0.95 27.71 36.11
N ILE A 68 0.91 28.70 35.22
CA ILE A 68 0.74 30.10 35.58
C ILE A 68 -0.77 30.36 35.62
N PRO A 69 -1.36 30.64 36.80
CA PRO A 69 -2.73 31.11 36.86
C PRO A 69 -2.82 32.41 36.06
N ARG A 70 -3.74 32.46 35.10
CA ARG A 70 -4.12 33.72 34.45
C ARG A 70 -4.87 34.58 35.45
N GLU A 71 -4.14 35.28 36.30
CA GLU A 71 -4.70 36.43 37.01
C GLU A 71 -3.65 37.55 36.99
N SER A 72 -3.69 38.30 35.89
CA SER A 72 -3.23 39.68 35.88
C SER A 72 -4.35 40.53 36.43
N ARG A 73 -4.22 40.99 37.67
CA ARG A 73 -4.80 42.25 38.12
C ARG A 73 -3.89 42.94 39.10
#